data_AF-A0A956E1X4-F1
#
_entry.id   AF-A0A956E1X4-F1
#
_cell.length_a   1.000
_cell.length_b   1.000
_cell.length_c   1.000
_cell.angle_alpha   90.00
_cell.angle_beta   90.00
_cell.angle_gamma   90.00
#
_symmetry.space_group_name_H-M   'P 1'
#
loop_
_entity.id
_entity.type
_entity.pdbx_description
1 polymer ?
#
loop_
_entity_poly.entity_id
_entity_poly.type
_entity_poly.pdbx_seq_one_letter_code
_entity_poly.pdbx_strand_id
1 'polypeptide(L)'
;IENELDFAMLWQEDGPWTSPMRVIFGECKTFGRFEKKDVQRMRAVARAFPGAFLVFANLNERLTADEARLIQPLATSGRRQWRNPVVVLTAGELANDWNPPTCWKKGKAATVAQAIPPLMSLTALADATQQIHLGLDPGEGWPHDRQFEIQKEVVRPS
;
A
#
# COMPACT_ATOMS: atom_id res chain seq x y z
N ILE A 1 1.69 -0.61 26.60
CA ILE A 1 0.83 -0.46 25.42
C ILE A 1 0.72 -1.86 24.83
N GLU A 2 -0.48 -2.44 24.85
CA GLU A 2 -0.76 -3.70 24.19
C GLU A 2 -0.90 -3.39 22.69
N ASN A 3 0.09 -3.80 21.90
CA ASN A 3 0.08 -3.62 20.46
C ASN A 3 -0.65 -4.81 19.84
N GLU A 4 -1.97 -4.76 19.90
CA GLU A 4 -2.81 -5.69 19.16
C GLU A 4 -2.74 -5.33 17.66
N LEU A 5 -2.49 -6.34 16.85
CA LEU A 5 -2.45 -6.30 15.39
C LEU A 5 -3.31 -7.46 14.89
N ASP A 6 -4.12 -7.22 13.87
CA ASP A 6 -4.99 -8.27 13.33
C ASP A 6 -4.18 -9.34 12.57
N PHE A 7 -3.12 -8.93 11.86
CA PHE A 7 -2.20 -9.88 11.26
C PHE A 7 -0.77 -9.34 11.06
N ALA A 8 0.16 -10.27 10.87
CA ALA A 8 1.50 -10.04 10.35
C ALA A 8 1.85 -11.12 9.33
N MET A 9 2.60 -10.77 8.28
CA MET A 9 3.10 -11.73 7.30
C MET A 9 4.48 -11.35 6.78
N LEU A 10 5.20 -12.37 6.29
CA LEU A 10 6.43 -12.21 5.52
C LEU A 10 6.09 -12.38 4.04
N TRP A 11 6.56 -11.44 3.22
CA TRP A 11 6.30 -11.41 1.79
C TRP A 11 7.61 -11.29 1.03
N GLN A 12 7.76 -12.06 -0.03
CA GLN A 12 8.85 -11.94 -0.98
C GLN A 12 8.24 -11.79 -2.37
N GLU A 13 8.65 -10.75 -3.09
CA GLU A 13 8.21 -10.57 -4.48
C GLU A 13 8.93 -11.58 -5.38
N ASP A 14 8.16 -12.29 -6.21
CA ASP A 14 8.73 -13.16 -7.23
C ASP A 14 9.51 -12.34 -8.25
N GLY A 15 10.72 -12.80 -8.57
CA GLY A 15 11.59 -12.14 -9.54
C GLY A 15 12.78 -13.01 -9.91
N PRO A 16 13.48 -12.69 -11.01
CA PRO A 16 14.67 -13.44 -11.44
C PRO A 16 15.86 -13.29 -10.49
N TRP A 17 15.75 -12.43 -9.47
CA TRP A 17 16.77 -12.13 -8.48
C TRP A 17 16.18 -12.22 -7.07
N THR A 18 17.02 -12.35 -6.05
CA THR A 18 16.58 -12.40 -4.65
C THR A 18 15.96 -11.06 -4.23
N SER A 19 14.63 -10.98 -4.29
CA SER A 19 13.89 -9.86 -3.70
C SER A 19 14.05 -9.90 -2.17
N PRO A 20 14.24 -8.75 -1.50
CA PRO A 20 14.31 -8.73 -0.06
C PRO A 20 12.98 -9.20 0.54
N MET A 21 13.05 -10.01 1.59
CA MET A 21 11.87 -10.35 2.38
C MET A 21 11.34 -9.09 3.05
N ARG A 22 10.04 -8.85 2.91
CA ARG A 22 9.31 -7.71 3.46
C ARG A 22 8.41 -8.19 4.59
N VAL A 23 8.31 -7.38 5.63
CA VAL A 23 7.34 -7.60 6.71
C VAL A 23 6.11 -6.75 6.42
N ILE A 24 4.93 -7.33 6.58
CA ILE A 24 3.65 -6.65 6.42
C ILE A 24 2.87 -6.80 7.73
N PHE A 25 2.35 -5.70 8.22
CA PHE A 25 1.42 -5.66 9.36
C PHE A 25 0.10 -5.10 8.92
N GLY A 26 -0.99 -5.64 9.44
CA GLY A 26 -2.33 -5.22 9.05
C GLY A 26 -3.28 -4.96 10.20
N GLU A 27 -4.09 -3.94 9.99
CA GLU A 27 -5.31 -3.64 10.75
C GLU A 27 -6.51 -3.81 9.82
N CYS A 28 -7.51 -4.55 10.27
CA CYS A 28 -8.66 -5.01 9.52
C CYS A 28 -9.95 -4.52 10.19
N LYS A 29 -10.92 -4.08 9.38
CA LYS A 29 -12.30 -3.86 9.82
C LYS A 29 -13.26 -4.54 8.87
N THR A 30 -14.25 -5.27 9.38
CA THR A 30 -15.30 -5.86 8.54
C THR A 30 -16.29 -4.77 8.13
N PHE A 31 -17.15 -4.32 9.06
CA PHE A 31 -18.12 -3.24 8.83
C PHE A 31 -17.86 -2.01 9.71
N GLY A 32 -16.80 -2.08 10.53
CA GLY A 32 -16.34 -0.96 11.35
C GLY A 32 -15.57 0.07 10.55
N ARG A 33 -15.27 1.19 11.21
CA ARG A 33 -14.43 2.26 10.66
C ARG A 33 -13.07 2.27 11.36
N PHE A 34 -12.06 2.80 10.67
CA PHE A 34 -10.79 3.09 11.32
C PHE A 34 -10.91 4.29 12.26
N GLU A 35 -10.43 4.11 13.48
CA GLU A 35 -10.39 5.11 14.52
C GLU A 35 -8.97 5.62 14.74
N LYS A 36 -8.84 6.72 15.48
CA LYS A 36 -7.54 7.30 15.84
C LYS A 36 -6.62 6.30 16.55
N LYS A 37 -7.18 5.40 17.37
CA LYS A 37 -6.41 4.38 18.10
C LYS A 37 -5.75 3.37 17.14
N ASP A 38 -6.43 3.00 16.06
CA ASP A 38 -5.93 2.05 15.07
C ASP A 38 -4.71 2.64 14.35
N VAL A 39 -4.79 3.91 13.92
CA VAL A 39 -3.65 4.62 13.31
C VAL A 39 -2.50 4.83 14.31
N GLN A 40 -2.79 5.05 15.59
CA GLN A 40 -1.76 5.16 16.63
C GLN A 40 -1.01 3.85 16.86
N ARG A 41 -1.72 2.71 16.84
CA ARG A 41 -1.12 1.36 16.89
C ARG A 41 -0.21 1.14 15.68
N MET A 42 -0.70 1.40 14.47
CA MET A 42 0.10 1.26 13.24
C MET A 42 1.31 2.20 13.21
N ARG A 43 1.22 3.39 13.81
CA ARG A 43 2.39 4.28 14.02
C ARG A 43 3.41 3.70 15.00
N ALA A 44 2.97 3.01 16.05
CA ALA A 44 3.88 2.34 16.97
C ALA A 44 4.61 1.19 16.25
N VAL A 45 3.90 0.43 15.43
CA VAL A 45 4.46 -0.63 14.59
C VAL A 45 5.46 -0.06 13.59
N ALA A 46 5.14 1.04 12.90
CA ALA A 46 6.06 1.70 11.99
C ALA A 46 7.39 2.09 12.64
N ARG A 47 7.36 2.53 13.91
CA ARG A 47 8.56 2.87 14.69
C ARG A 47 9.36 1.63 15.09
N ALA A 48 8.68 0.55 15.46
CA ALA A 48 9.31 -0.69 15.88
C ALA A 48 9.90 -1.49 14.71
N PHE A 49 9.27 -1.40 13.53
CA PHE A 49 9.66 -2.13 12.32
C PHE A 49 9.83 -1.19 11.12
N PRO A 50 10.93 -0.41 11.07
CA PRO A 50 11.20 0.46 9.93
C PRO A 50 11.23 -0.32 8.61
N GLY A 51 10.52 0.18 7.60
CA GLY A 51 10.44 -0.45 6.27
C GLY A 51 9.35 -1.52 6.10
N ALA A 52 8.66 -1.92 7.17
CA ALA A 52 7.51 -2.81 7.08
C ALA A 52 6.32 -2.14 6.38
N PHE A 53 5.60 -2.88 5.54
CA PHE A 53 4.35 -2.41 4.95
C PHE A 53 3.25 -2.39 5.99
N LEU A 54 2.41 -1.36 5.93
CA LEU A 54 1.31 -1.13 6.86
C LEU A 54 0.00 -1.20 6.08
N VAL A 55 -0.82 -2.20 6.34
CA VAL A 55 -2.07 -2.45 5.62
C VAL A 55 -3.26 -2.00 6.46
N PHE A 56 -4.13 -1.20 5.86
CA PHE A 56 -5.47 -0.92 6.37
C PHE A 56 -6.47 -1.62 5.44
N ALA A 57 -7.11 -2.69 5.91
CA ALA A 57 -8.06 -3.49 5.14
C ALA A 57 -9.49 -3.29 5.67
N ASN A 58 -10.45 -2.95 4.81
CA ASN A 58 -11.83 -2.72 5.20
C ASN A 58 -12.81 -3.37 4.21
N LEU A 59 -13.87 -4.05 4.67
CA LEU A 59 -14.91 -4.60 3.78
C LEU A 59 -16.05 -3.61 3.47
N ASN A 60 -15.94 -2.35 3.89
CA ASN A 60 -16.73 -1.28 3.32
C ASN A 60 -16.29 -0.97 1.88
N GLU A 61 -17.20 -0.49 1.03
CA GLU A 61 -16.89 -0.15 -0.38
C GLU A 61 -15.85 0.98 -0.51
N ARG A 62 -15.85 1.91 0.45
CA ARG A 62 -14.96 3.07 0.48
C ARG A 62 -14.67 3.48 1.92
N LEU A 63 -13.52 4.11 2.13
CA LEU A 63 -13.27 4.86 3.35
C LEU A 63 -14.16 6.11 3.40
N THR A 64 -14.56 6.50 4.60
CA THR A 64 -15.09 7.83 4.84
C THR A 64 -13.98 8.89 4.74
N ALA A 65 -14.38 10.15 4.55
CA ALA A 65 -13.42 11.26 4.54
C ALA A 65 -12.64 11.39 5.86
N ASP A 66 -13.25 11.01 6.99
CA ASP A 66 -12.58 11.01 8.29
C ASP A 66 -11.52 9.93 8.40
N GLU A 67 -11.82 8.71 7.96
CA GLU A 67 -10.85 7.62 7.91
C GLU A 67 -9.66 7.96 7.00
N ALA A 68 -9.94 8.49 5.81
CA ALA A 68 -8.90 8.95 4.89
C ALA A 68 -8.01 10.01 5.55
N ARG A 69 -8.60 11.02 6.21
CA ARG A 69 -7.85 12.07 6.95
C ARG A 69 -7.05 11.52 8.13
N LEU A 70 -7.50 10.45 8.77
CA LEU A 70 -6.76 9.81 9.85
C LEU A 70 -5.51 9.07 9.34
N ILE A 71 -5.64 8.35 8.22
CA ILE A 71 -4.59 7.49 7.66
C ILE A 71 -3.57 8.31 6.85
N GLN A 72 -4.03 9.32 6.11
CA GLN A 72 -3.22 10.11 5.18
C GLN A 72 -1.90 10.63 5.79
N PRO A 73 -1.84 11.20 7.01
CA PRO A 73 -0.57 11.68 7.58
C PRO A 73 0.46 10.57 7.80
N LEU A 74 0.02 9.33 8.10
CA LEU A 74 0.91 8.18 8.22
C LEU A 74 1.48 7.80 6.85
N ALA A 75 0.62 7.70 5.83
CA ALA A 75 1.03 7.41 4.46
C ALA A 75 1.98 8.48 3.90
N THR A 76 1.65 9.76 4.05
CA THR A 76 2.50 10.88 3.62
C THR A 76 3.84 10.89 4.34
N SER A 77 3.87 10.62 5.65
CA SER A 77 5.14 10.50 6.39
C SER A 77 6.00 9.37 5.84
N GLY A 78 5.39 8.22 5.55
CA GLY A 78 6.09 7.08 4.97
C GLY A 78 6.69 7.39 3.60
N ARG A 79 5.90 8.03 2.72
CA ARG A 79 6.39 8.53 1.41
C ARG A 79 7.53 9.51 1.54
N ARG A 80 7.48 10.47 2.46
CA ARG A 80 8.55 11.48 2.60
C ARG A 80 9.85 10.87 3.12
N GLN A 81 9.74 9.86 3.98
CA GLN A 81 10.89 9.23 4.63
C GLN A 81 11.40 8.00 3.87
N TRP A 82 10.72 7.60 2.79
CA TRP A 82 10.94 6.34 2.10
C TRP A 82 10.96 5.14 3.05
N ARG A 83 10.03 5.17 4.02
CA ARG A 83 9.84 4.14 5.04
C ARG A 83 8.38 3.75 5.15
N ASN A 84 8.14 2.49 5.50
CA ASN A 84 6.82 1.96 5.86
C ASN A 84 5.68 2.34 4.90
N PRO A 85 5.67 1.81 3.67
CA PRO A 85 4.58 2.08 2.72
C PRO A 85 3.24 1.65 3.30
N VAL A 86 2.21 2.48 3.08
CA VAL A 86 0.85 2.20 3.52
C VAL A 86 0.05 1.62 2.36
N VAL A 87 -0.61 0.49 2.56
CA VAL A 87 -1.56 -0.08 1.61
C VAL A 87 -2.96 0.09 2.19
N VAL A 88 -3.90 0.55 1.38
CA VAL A 88 -5.31 0.66 1.76
C VAL A 88 -6.13 -0.24 0.86
N LEU A 89 -6.84 -1.20 1.43
CA LEU A 89 -7.70 -2.13 0.69
C LEU A 89 -9.13 -1.97 1.18
N THR A 90 -10.07 -1.79 0.25
CA THR A 90 -11.51 -1.79 0.50
C THR A 90 -12.15 -3.04 -0.09
N ALA A 91 -13.47 -3.22 0.06
CA ALA A 91 -14.18 -4.31 -0.62
C ALA A 91 -13.96 -4.31 -2.15
N GLY A 92 -13.67 -3.15 -2.74
CA GLY A 92 -13.36 -3.04 -4.17
C GLY A 92 -12.12 -3.84 -4.60
N GLU A 93 -11.16 -4.03 -3.70
CA GLU A 93 -9.99 -4.89 -3.92
C GLU A 93 -10.14 -6.27 -3.27
N LEU A 94 -10.73 -6.34 -2.08
CA LEU A 94 -10.76 -7.57 -1.26
C LEU A 94 -11.83 -8.58 -1.67
N ALA A 95 -12.94 -8.10 -2.25
CA ALA A 95 -14.10 -8.93 -2.59
C ALA A 95 -14.35 -8.99 -4.11
N ASN A 96 -13.35 -8.63 -4.92
CA ASN A 96 -13.45 -8.68 -6.38
C ASN A 96 -12.85 -9.98 -6.91
N ASP A 97 -13.49 -10.56 -7.94
CA ASP A 97 -12.96 -11.75 -8.64
C ASP A 97 -11.64 -11.46 -9.37
N TRP A 98 -11.33 -10.19 -9.62
CA TRP A 98 -10.12 -9.74 -10.28
C TRP A 98 -9.23 -8.98 -9.30
N ASN A 99 -7.93 -9.29 -9.28
CA ASN A 99 -6.98 -8.55 -8.46
C ASN A 99 -6.72 -7.15 -9.02
N PRO A 100 -6.21 -6.20 -8.22
CA PRO A 100 -5.71 -4.95 -8.76
C PRO A 100 -4.53 -5.21 -9.71
N PRO A 101 -4.36 -4.37 -10.75
CA PRO A 101 -5.21 -3.24 -11.12
C PRO A 101 -6.51 -3.59 -11.85
N THR A 102 -6.74 -4.86 -12.20
CA THR A 102 -7.85 -5.25 -13.06
C THR A 102 -9.23 -4.97 -12.47
N CYS A 103 -9.39 -4.94 -11.14
CA CYS A 103 -10.64 -4.52 -10.48
C CYS A 103 -10.94 -3.01 -10.60
N TRP A 104 -9.95 -2.17 -10.86
CA TRP A 104 -10.07 -0.71 -10.86
C TRP A 104 -10.58 -0.18 -12.20
N LYS A 105 -11.88 -0.31 -12.45
CA LYS A 105 -12.49 0.00 -13.76
C LYS A 105 -13.23 1.33 -13.85
N LYS A 106 -13.37 2.09 -12.75
CA LYS A 106 -14.18 3.32 -12.70
C LYS A 106 -13.47 4.47 -11.99
N GLY A 107 -13.83 5.70 -12.35
CA GLY A 107 -13.42 6.93 -11.66
C GLY A 107 -11.89 7.08 -11.56
N LYS A 108 -11.42 7.67 -10.45
CA LYS A 108 -9.99 7.85 -10.17
C LYS A 108 -9.20 6.53 -10.24
N ALA A 109 -9.81 5.43 -9.79
CA ALA A 109 -9.16 4.11 -9.81
C ALA A 109 -8.84 3.64 -11.24
N ALA A 110 -9.73 3.89 -12.21
CA ALA A 110 -9.45 3.59 -13.62
C ALA A 110 -8.26 4.37 -14.17
N THR A 111 -8.16 5.66 -13.83
CA THR A 111 -7.03 6.50 -14.23
C THR A 111 -5.72 5.98 -13.62
N VAL A 112 -5.73 5.63 -12.33
CA VAL A 112 -4.56 5.05 -11.65
C VAL A 112 -4.17 3.71 -12.28
N ALA A 113 -5.13 2.84 -12.60
CA ALA A 113 -4.89 1.55 -13.23
C ALA A 113 -4.18 1.65 -14.59
N GLN A 114 -4.45 2.71 -15.37
CA GLN A 114 -3.79 2.95 -16.66
C GLN A 114 -2.35 3.45 -16.51
N ALA A 115 -2.02 4.08 -15.37
CA ALA A 115 -0.72 4.69 -15.13
C ALA A 115 0.28 3.73 -14.47
N ILE A 116 -0.15 2.57 -13.98
CA ILE A 116 0.73 1.63 -13.27
C ILE A 116 1.22 0.50 -14.19
N PRO A 117 2.38 -0.11 -13.89
CA PRO A 117 2.92 -1.20 -14.69
C PRO A 117 2.01 -2.43 -14.68
N PRO A 118 2.01 -3.26 -15.75
CA PRO A 118 1.25 -4.51 -15.79
C PRO A 118 1.61 -5.50 -14.68
N LEU A 119 2.89 -5.53 -14.28
CA LEU A 119 3.35 -6.28 -13.11
C LEU A 119 3.48 -5.31 -11.93
N MET A 120 2.50 -5.36 -11.03
CA MET A 120 2.40 -4.45 -9.90
C MET A 120 3.19 -5.00 -8.70
N SER A 121 4.23 -4.27 -8.28
CA SER A 121 4.94 -4.55 -7.03
C SER A 121 4.07 -4.18 -5.82
N LEU A 122 4.44 -4.65 -4.63
CA LEU A 122 3.75 -4.28 -3.39
C LEU A 122 3.85 -2.76 -3.15
N THR A 123 4.97 -2.17 -3.55
CA THR A 123 5.20 -0.74 -3.50
C THR A 123 4.29 0.04 -4.46
N ALA A 124 4.12 -0.44 -5.69
CA ALA A 124 3.20 0.15 -6.66
C ALA A 124 1.75 0.04 -6.19
N LEU A 125 1.38 -1.09 -5.57
CA LEU A 125 0.07 -1.26 -4.93
C LEU A 125 -0.13 -0.25 -3.79
N ALA A 126 0.87 -0.05 -2.94
CA ALA A 126 0.82 0.94 -1.87
C ALA A 126 0.60 2.35 -2.43
N ASP A 127 1.33 2.76 -3.46
CA ASP A 127 1.16 4.08 -4.05
C ASP A 127 -0.21 4.24 -4.71
N ALA A 128 -0.64 3.27 -5.51
CA ALA A 128 -1.92 3.29 -6.20
C ALA A 128 -3.11 3.37 -5.22
N THR A 129 -3.10 2.56 -4.16
CA THR A 129 -4.17 2.57 -3.15
C THR A 129 -4.19 3.85 -2.34
N GLN A 130 -3.04 4.47 -2.07
CA GLN A 130 -2.95 5.79 -1.44
C GLN A 130 -3.53 6.88 -2.35
N GLN A 131 -3.32 6.80 -3.67
CA GLN A 131 -3.95 7.73 -4.60
C GLN A 131 -5.47 7.56 -4.61
N ILE A 132 -5.95 6.32 -4.71
CA ILE A 132 -7.39 6.00 -4.84
C ILE A 132 -8.15 6.35 -3.55
N HIS A 133 -7.67 5.87 -2.40
CA HIS A 133 -8.43 5.89 -1.15
C HIS A 133 -8.08 7.05 -0.21
N LEU A 134 -6.87 7.60 -0.32
CA LEU A 134 -6.42 8.72 0.54
C LEU A 134 -6.34 10.05 -0.22
N GLY A 135 -6.66 10.06 -1.51
CA GLY A 135 -6.64 11.27 -2.33
C GLY A 135 -5.24 11.86 -2.51
N LEU A 136 -4.18 11.09 -2.27
CA LEU A 136 -2.82 11.56 -2.50
C LEU A 136 -2.50 11.64 -4.00
N ASP A 137 -1.58 12.51 -4.36
CA ASP A 137 -1.00 12.58 -5.71
C ASP A 137 -0.09 11.36 -5.96
N PRO A 138 0.28 11.06 -7.22
CA PRO A 138 1.31 10.05 -7.50
C PRO A 138 2.60 10.36 -6.75
N GLY A 139 3.20 9.37 -6.10
CA GLY A 139 4.52 9.52 -5.49
C GLY A 139 5.63 9.61 -6.56
N GLU A 140 6.79 10.17 -6.20
CA GLU A 140 7.99 10.19 -7.07
C GLU A 140 8.66 8.80 -7.24
N GLY A 141 7.92 7.73 -6.98
CA GLY A 141 8.43 6.36 -6.89
C GLY A 141 9.26 6.10 -5.63
N TRP A 142 9.37 4.83 -5.24
CA TRP A 142 10.21 4.43 -4.11
C TRP A 142 11.61 4.05 -4.61
N PRO A 143 12.66 4.22 -3.79
CA PRO A 143 14.05 4.10 -4.26
C PRO A 143 14.41 2.72 -4.74
N HIS A 144 13.83 1.70 -4.10
CA HIS A 144 14.03 0.31 -4.47
C HIS A 144 13.38 -0.01 -5.82
N ASP A 145 12.28 0.66 -6.18
CA ASP A 145 11.63 0.48 -7.49
C ASP A 145 12.50 1.07 -8.61
N ARG A 146 13.16 2.22 -8.36
CA ARG A 146 14.13 2.81 -9.29
C ARG A 146 15.35 1.93 -9.55
N GLN A 147 15.80 1.15 -8.57
CA GLN A 147 16.88 0.19 -8.79
C GLN A 147 16.48 -0.90 -9.78
N PHE A 148 15.23 -1.37 -9.75
CA PHE A 148 14.72 -2.33 -10.74
C PHE A 148 14.52 -1.68 -12.12
N GLU A 149 14.12 -0.41 -12.19
CA GLU A 149 13.97 0.33 -13.46
C GLU A 149 15.31 0.59 -14.15
N ILE A 150 16.31 1.09 -13.41
CA ILE A 150 17.67 1.30 -13.92
C ILE A 150 18.26 -0.02 -14.43
N GLN A 151 18.04 -1.13 -13.71
CA GLN A 151 18.52 -2.44 -14.15
C GLN A 151 17.78 -2.96 -15.40
N LYS A 152 16.49 -2.68 -15.56
CA LYS A 152 15.76 -2.99 -16.80
C LYS A 152 16.26 -2.19 -18.00
N GLU A 153 16.69 -0.95 -17.82
CA GLU A 153 17.31 -0.18 -18.90
C GLU A 153 18.68 -0.72 -19.30
N VAL A 154 19.48 -1.19 -18.34
CA VAL A 154 20.80 -1.81 -18.60
C VAL A 154 20.69 -3.15 -19.32
N VAL A 155 19.58 -3.88 -19.16
CA VAL A 155 19.39 -5.24 -19.72
C VAL A 155 18.66 -5.24 -21.07
N ARG A 156 18.19 -4.11 -21.59
CA ARG A 156 17.63 -4.05 -22.96
C ARG A 156 18.78 -4.19 -23.98
N PRO A 157 18.77 -5.21 -24.86
CA PRO A 157 19.78 -5.30 -25.91
C PRO A 157 19.55 -4.14 -26.90
N SER A 158 20.65 -3.47 -27.25
CA SER A 158 20.75 -2.46 -28.31
C SER A 158 20.39 -3.01 -29.68
#